data_AF-A0A7V0S308-F1
#
_entry.id   AF-A0A7V0S308-F1
#
_cell.length_a   1.000
_cell.length_b   1.000
_cell.length_c   1.000
_cell.angle_alpha   90.00
_cell.angle_beta   90.00
_cell.angle_gamma   90.00
#
_symmetry.space_group_name_H-M   'P 1'
#
loop_
_entity.id
_entity.type
_entity.pdbx_description
1 polymer ?
#
loop_
_entity_poly.entity_id
_entity_poly.type
_entity_poly.pdbx_seq_one_letter_code
_entity_poly.pdbx_strand_id
1 'polypeptide(L)'
;MKESTMKTHKQFESMLMLYFHNELSAKDEAQFKKHLAECPECTGALRRMNDLKQALEHPSRAVPSPVLIERANAKVMRTIRQTKKRRFKWTFFGILDEIQDALTGFLAQPRYQLVSIGITFIIGIFVGKLWLSSGLRHDPGMLANFVNYQVALTDAEKEQLQKAMANYLIQSGGVEIADLIQSSTDDNGMVEVNLKVDRDIAIKGGLDDPTILNMLQYSARYDQDRSRRLRAIKLLAKSPQNSRNESTMISVLLNDSDPEVRDQAMDALESYDLTPQIIDAFKTIALRDSSSEIRRRAVKELYQSADETIVPILALIATNDPDSTLRKTAQNYLDVIVGKSNQQVLQ
;
A
#
# COMPACT_ATOMS: atom_id res chain seq x y z
N MET A 1 57.28 -38.26 -2.70
CA MET A 1 56.47 -38.79 -1.58
C MET A 1 55.26 -37.94 -1.18
N LYS A 2 55.15 -36.64 -1.51
CA LYS A 2 53.98 -35.80 -1.15
C LYS A 2 52.76 -35.93 -2.09
N GLU A 3 52.94 -36.40 -3.31
CA GLU A 3 51.85 -36.50 -4.31
C GLU A 3 50.95 -37.74 -4.13
N SER A 4 51.48 -38.81 -3.56
CA SER A 4 50.73 -40.06 -3.32
C SER A 4 49.77 -39.96 -2.13
N THR A 5 50.11 -39.14 -1.14
CA THR A 5 49.27 -38.84 0.04
C THR A 5 48.13 -37.85 -0.27
N MET A 6 48.30 -36.94 -1.24
CA MET A 6 47.23 -36.03 -1.67
C MET A 6 46.14 -36.72 -2.51
N LYS A 7 46.50 -37.69 -3.37
CA LYS A 7 45.51 -38.44 -4.19
C LYS A 7 44.62 -39.36 -3.35
N THR A 8 45.15 -39.94 -2.28
CA THR A 8 44.40 -40.80 -1.36
C THR A 8 43.39 -40.00 -0.54
N HIS A 9 43.73 -38.79 -0.11
CA HIS A 9 42.83 -37.94 0.68
C HIS A 9 41.49 -37.62 -0.03
N LYS A 10 41.51 -37.34 -1.34
CA LYS A 10 40.30 -36.92 -2.08
C LYS A 10 39.24 -38.03 -2.20
N GLN A 11 39.67 -39.29 -2.20
CA GLN A 11 38.76 -40.46 -2.20
C GLN A 11 38.04 -40.62 -0.85
N PHE A 12 38.68 -40.22 0.24
CA PHE A 12 38.14 -40.37 1.59
C PHE A 12 37.25 -39.19 2.03
N GLU A 13 37.29 -38.07 1.31
CA GLU A 13 36.38 -36.94 1.51
C GLU A 13 34.91 -37.32 1.20
N SER A 14 34.67 -38.09 0.12
CA SER A 14 33.34 -38.62 -0.19
C SER A 14 32.87 -39.70 0.80
N MET A 15 33.80 -40.48 1.35
CA MET A 15 33.48 -41.50 2.35
C MET A 15 33.12 -40.90 3.71
N LEU A 16 33.56 -39.68 4.00
CA LEU A 16 33.33 -39.02 5.28
C LEU A 16 31.84 -38.73 5.54
N MET A 17 31.11 -38.23 4.53
CA MET A 17 29.66 -38.01 4.63
C MET A 17 28.91 -39.34 4.82
N LEU A 18 29.26 -40.37 4.04
CA LEU A 18 28.63 -41.69 4.12
C LEU A 18 28.91 -42.36 5.46
N TYR A 19 30.14 -42.25 5.99
CA TYR A 19 30.50 -42.75 7.31
C TYR A 19 29.68 -42.07 8.41
N PHE A 20 29.52 -40.75 8.35
CA PHE A 20 28.76 -39.98 9.33
C PHE A 20 27.27 -40.37 9.40
N HIS A 21 26.69 -40.82 8.28
CA HIS A 21 25.32 -41.34 8.21
C HIS A 21 25.22 -42.87 8.42
N ASN A 22 26.33 -43.56 8.73
CA ASN A 22 26.42 -45.03 8.82
C ASN A 22 26.02 -45.77 7.53
N GLU A 23 26.27 -45.17 6.37
CA GLU A 23 25.90 -45.71 5.04
C GLU A 23 27.07 -46.37 4.30
N LEU A 24 28.24 -46.51 4.94
CA LEU A 24 29.36 -47.24 4.37
C LEU A 24 29.19 -48.75 4.51
N SER A 25 29.69 -49.49 3.52
CA SER A 25 29.81 -50.94 3.62
C SER A 25 30.82 -51.32 4.71
N ALA A 26 30.68 -52.49 5.34
CA ALA A 26 31.60 -52.93 6.40
C ALA A 26 33.09 -52.96 5.96
N LYS A 27 33.34 -53.24 4.68
CA LYS A 27 34.67 -53.24 4.08
C LYS A 27 35.23 -51.81 3.98
N ASP A 28 34.43 -50.88 3.47
CA ASP A 28 34.84 -49.48 3.29
C ASP A 28 34.96 -48.75 4.62
N GLU A 29 34.10 -49.08 5.58
CA GLU A 29 34.15 -48.55 6.95
C GLU A 29 35.48 -48.92 7.64
N ALA A 30 35.91 -50.18 7.54
CA ALA A 30 37.19 -50.62 8.10
C ALA A 30 38.38 -49.93 7.43
N GLN A 31 38.31 -49.69 6.12
CA GLN A 31 39.34 -48.95 5.38
C GLN A 31 39.37 -47.48 5.78
N PHE A 32 38.21 -46.84 5.93
CA PHE A 32 38.09 -45.45 6.34
C PHE A 32 38.55 -45.22 7.78
N LYS A 33 38.23 -46.12 8.72
CA LYS A 33 38.71 -46.05 10.11
C LYS A 33 40.24 -46.10 10.21
N LYS A 34 40.90 -46.90 9.37
CA LYS A 34 42.37 -46.91 9.28
C LYS A 34 42.91 -45.56 8.81
N HIS A 35 42.27 -44.96 7.80
CA HIS A 35 42.66 -43.64 7.32
C HIS A 35 42.46 -42.53 8.38
N LEU A 36 41.36 -42.55 9.14
CA LEU A 36 41.11 -41.59 10.23
C LEU A 36 42.19 -41.62 11.30
N ALA A 37 42.81 -42.78 11.57
CA ALA A 37 43.91 -42.88 12.52
C ALA A 37 45.19 -42.13 12.08
N GLU A 38 45.36 -41.92 10.77
CA GLU A 38 46.59 -41.38 10.17
C GLU A 38 46.41 -39.96 9.58
N CYS A 39 45.17 -39.49 9.37
CA CYS A 39 44.86 -38.21 8.74
C CYS A 39 44.19 -37.20 9.70
N PRO A 40 44.91 -36.14 10.14
CA PRO A 40 44.37 -35.12 11.04
C PRO A 40 43.23 -34.29 10.43
N GLU A 41 43.26 -34.04 9.11
CA GLU A 41 42.25 -33.22 8.42
C GLU A 41 40.88 -33.92 8.36
N CYS A 42 40.85 -35.20 7.97
CA CYS A 42 39.63 -36.01 7.95
C CYS A 42 39.06 -36.20 9.37
N THR A 43 39.92 -36.41 10.38
CA THR A 43 39.50 -36.53 11.78
C THR A 43 38.93 -35.21 12.32
N GLY A 44 39.51 -34.07 11.94
CA GLY A 44 38.98 -32.75 12.26
C GLY A 44 37.64 -32.44 11.56
N ALA A 45 37.48 -32.86 10.30
CA ALA A 45 36.23 -32.73 9.56
C ALA A 45 35.10 -33.58 10.17
N LEU A 46 35.38 -34.85 10.53
CA LEU A 46 34.42 -35.72 11.19
C LEU A 46 34.01 -35.18 12.57
N ARG A 47 34.95 -34.61 13.34
CA ARG A 47 34.65 -33.96 14.63
C ARG A 47 33.68 -32.79 14.44
N ARG A 48 33.95 -31.88 13.50
CA ARG A 48 33.05 -30.74 13.20
C ARG A 48 31.64 -31.18 12.82
N MET A 49 31.50 -32.27 12.06
CA MET A 49 30.20 -32.81 11.71
C MET A 49 29.47 -33.42 12.90
N ASN A 50 30.18 -34.15 13.78
CA ASN A 50 29.60 -34.69 15.01
C ASN A 50 29.18 -33.59 15.99
N ASP A 51 29.97 -32.52 16.11
CA ASP A 51 29.62 -31.36 16.92
C ASP A 51 28.34 -30.68 16.39
N LEU A 52 28.22 -30.54 15.06
CA LEU A 52 27.00 -30.03 14.41
C LEU A 52 25.81 -30.98 14.60
N LYS A 53 26.02 -32.30 14.47
CA LYS A 53 25.00 -33.33 14.74
C LYS A 53 24.46 -33.21 16.15
N GLN A 54 25.35 -33.08 17.12
CA GLN A 54 25.00 -32.95 18.53
C GLN A 54 24.23 -31.65 18.81
N ALA A 55 24.60 -30.56 18.15
CA ALA A 55 23.86 -29.29 18.21
C ALA A 55 22.45 -29.39 17.55
N LEU A 56 22.27 -30.27 16.57
CA LEU A 56 21.00 -30.48 15.87
C LEU A 56 20.12 -31.59 16.47
N GLU A 57 20.68 -32.60 17.15
CA GLU A 57 19.97 -33.69 17.84
C GLU A 57 19.40 -33.25 19.19
N HIS A 58 19.95 -32.17 19.75
CA HIS A 58 19.34 -31.43 20.84
C HIS A 58 19.02 -30.01 20.39
N PRO A 59 18.06 -29.82 19.44
CA PRO A 59 17.44 -28.52 19.36
C PRO A 59 16.77 -28.37 20.72
N SER A 60 17.13 -27.35 21.50
CA SER A 60 16.37 -27.04 22.70
C SER A 60 14.98 -26.62 22.23
N ARG A 61 14.11 -27.61 21.96
CA ARG A 61 12.68 -27.42 21.98
C ARG A 61 12.43 -27.04 23.41
N ALA A 62 12.39 -25.74 23.65
CA ALA A 62 11.81 -25.20 24.86
C ALA A 62 10.42 -25.83 24.93
N VAL A 63 10.26 -26.85 25.77
CA VAL A 63 8.95 -27.36 26.14
C VAL A 63 8.29 -26.14 26.77
N PRO A 64 7.30 -25.51 26.11
CA PRO A 64 6.73 -24.29 26.63
C PRO A 64 6.17 -24.63 28.00
N SER A 65 6.47 -23.82 29.01
CA SER A 65 5.91 -24.06 30.34
C SER A 65 4.38 -24.18 30.23
N PRO A 66 3.71 -24.93 31.13
CA PRO A 66 2.25 -25.04 31.12
C PRO A 66 1.55 -23.67 31.00
N VAL A 67 2.16 -22.63 31.59
CA VAL A 67 1.74 -21.22 31.50
C VAL A 67 1.81 -20.66 30.06
N LEU A 68 2.81 -21.02 29.26
CA LEU A 68 2.91 -20.59 27.86
C LEU A 68 1.85 -21.27 26.98
N ILE A 69 1.50 -22.52 27.26
CA ILE A 69 0.43 -23.24 26.56
C ILE A 69 -0.92 -22.61 26.90
N GLU A 70 -1.16 -22.31 28.17
CA GLU A 70 -2.38 -21.65 28.63
C GLU A 70 -2.53 -20.24 28.04
N ARG A 71 -1.44 -19.46 27.99
CA ARG A 71 -1.38 -18.14 27.35
C ARG A 71 -1.68 -18.21 25.85
N ALA A 72 -1.13 -19.20 25.13
CA ALA A 72 -1.39 -19.37 23.70
C ALA A 72 -2.88 -19.68 23.44
N ASN A 73 -3.48 -20.58 24.23
CA ASN A 73 -4.89 -20.94 24.12
C ASN A 73 -5.82 -19.76 24.44
N ALA A 74 -5.50 -18.96 25.47
CA ALA A 74 -6.27 -17.78 25.83
C ALA A 74 -6.23 -16.70 24.73
N LYS A 75 -5.06 -16.49 24.10
CA LYS A 75 -4.90 -15.53 22.98
C LYS A 75 -5.77 -15.94 21.79
N VAL A 76 -5.76 -17.21 21.41
CA VAL A 76 -6.61 -17.75 20.31
C VAL A 76 -8.10 -17.52 20.61
N MET A 77 -8.56 -17.81 21.82
CA MET A 77 -9.97 -17.63 22.20
C MET A 77 -10.39 -16.15 22.23
N ARG A 78 -9.49 -15.22 22.58
CA ARG A 78 -9.74 -13.78 22.53
C ARG A 78 -9.91 -13.29 21.09
N THR A 79 -9.05 -13.75 20.17
CA THR A 79 -9.14 -13.42 18.75
C THR A 79 -10.44 -13.93 18.12
N ILE A 80 -10.88 -15.14 18.47
CA ILE A 80 -12.18 -15.71 18.02
C ILE A 80 -13.38 -14.92 18.57
N ARG A 81 -13.28 -14.33 19.77
CA ARG A 81 -14.35 -13.49 20.33
C ARG A 81 -14.39 -12.09 19.72
N GLN A 82 -13.24 -11.51 19.37
CA GLN A 82 -13.16 -10.18 18.76
C GLN A 82 -13.64 -10.15 17.31
N THR A 83 -13.42 -11.23 16.54
CA THR A 83 -13.98 -11.36 15.18
C THR A 83 -15.51 -11.40 15.17
N LYS A 84 -16.16 -11.82 16.26
CA LYS A 84 -17.64 -11.74 16.41
C LYS A 84 -18.17 -10.34 16.76
N LYS A 85 -17.35 -9.43 17.32
CA LYS A 85 -17.80 -8.10 17.77
C LYS A 85 -17.53 -6.95 16.80
N ARG A 86 -16.83 -7.19 15.68
CA ARG A 86 -16.57 -6.19 14.62
C ARG A 86 -17.46 -6.36 13.39
N ARG A 87 -18.78 -6.46 13.60
CA ARG A 87 -19.79 -6.16 12.58
C ARG A 87 -20.71 -5.06 13.10
N PHE A 88 -20.14 -3.87 13.27
CA PHE A 88 -20.92 -2.63 13.34
C PHE A 88 -20.54 -1.81 12.13
N LYS A 89 -21.34 -1.96 11.07
CA LYS A 89 -21.20 -1.25 9.80
C LYS A 89 -21.77 0.16 9.99
N TRP A 90 -20.93 1.18 10.03
CA TRP A 90 -21.37 2.51 9.65
C TRP A 90 -21.56 2.52 8.14
N THR A 91 -22.80 2.71 7.75
CA THR A 91 -23.33 2.49 6.41
C THR A 91 -23.17 3.73 5.54
N PHE A 92 -22.47 3.56 4.42
CA PHE A 92 -22.54 4.38 3.20
C PHE A 92 -23.99 4.72 2.76
N PHE A 93 -24.99 3.98 3.25
CA PHE A 93 -26.42 4.19 2.99
C PHE A 93 -27.07 5.36 3.74
N GLY A 94 -26.48 5.86 4.84
CA GLY A 94 -27.12 6.93 5.64
C GLY A 94 -27.19 8.29 4.93
N ILE A 95 -26.25 8.55 4.01
CA ILE A 95 -26.20 9.80 3.22
C ILE A 95 -27.09 9.70 1.97
N LEU A 96 -27.40 8.48 1.52
CA LEU A 96 -28.25 8.24 0.36
C LEU A 96 -29.74 8.41 0.68
N ASP A 97 -30.20 8.00 1.87
CA ASP A 97 -31.60 8.17 2.28
C ASP A 97 -31.98 9.66 2.41
N GLU A 98 -31.06 10.49 2.90
CA GLU A 98 -31.30 11.94 3.12
C GLU A 98 -31.36 12.73 1.79
N ILE A 99 -30.62 12.28 0.77
CA ILE A 99 -30.68 12.84 -0.59
C ILE A 99 -31.92 12.33 -1.34
N GLN A 100 -32.32 11.08 -1.10
CA GLN A 100 -33.51 10.47 -1.70
C GLN A 100 -34.81 11.16 -1.24
N ASP A 101 -34.91 11.51 0.04
CA ASP A 101 -36.09 12.21 0.58
C ASP A 101 -36.18 13.68 0.12
N ALA A 102 -35.04 14.34 -0.11
CA ALA A 102 -35.01 15.69 -0.68
C ALA A 102 -35.37 15.72 -2.18
N LEU A 103 -34.98 14.68 -2.94
CA LEU A 103 -35.26 14.59 -4.38
C LEU A 103 -36.71 14.16 -4.67
N THR A 104 -37.28 13.28 -3.84
CA THR A 104 -38.66 12.79 -4.00
C THR A 104 -39.70 13.88 -3.72
N GLY A 105 -39.44 14.80 -2.80
CA GLY A 105 -40.33 15.94 -2.51
C GLY A 105 -40.46 16.94 -3.67
N PHE A 106 -39.39 17.17 -4.42
CA PHE A 106 -39.37 18.09 -5.57
C PHE A 106 -39.93 17.46 -6.87
N LEU A 107 -39.83 16.13 -7.00
CA LEU A 107 -40.19 15.38 -8.21
C LEU A 107 -41.56 14.68 -8.16
N ALA A 108 -42.29 14.76 -7.05
CA ALA A 108 -43.63 14.16 -6.87
C ALA A 108 -44.76 14.83 -7.67
N GLN A 109 -44.46 15.77 -8.58
CA GLN A 109 -45.48 16.31 -9.49
C GLN A 109 -45.74 15.35 -10.65
N PRO A 110 -47.00 14.97 -10.94
CA PRO A 110 -47.35 13.91 -11.90
C PRO A 110 -46.92 14.18 -13.36
N ARG A 111 -46.49 15.41 -13.67
CA ARG A 111 -46.05 15.82 -15.01
C ARG A 111 -44.60 15.45 -15.36
N TYR A 112 -43.78 14.97 -14.41
CA TYR A 112 -42.33 14.74 -14.64
C TYR A 112 -41.82 13.32 -14.38
N GLN A 113 -42.71 12.36 -14.06
CA GLN A 113 -42.31 10.99 -13.70
C GLN A 113 -41.52 10.24 -14.79
N LEU A 114 -41.84 10.44 -16.07
CA LEU A 114 -41.13 9.77 -17.16
C LEU A 114 -39.73 10.36 -17.40
N VAL A 115 -39.58 11.67 -17.21
CA VAL A 115 -38.29 12.37 -17.36
C VAL A 115 -37.35 12.00 -16.21
N SER A 116 -37.87 11.88 -14.99
CA SER A 116 -37.07 11.46 -13.84
C SER A 116 -36.55 10.02 -13.97
N ILE A 117 -37.36 9.09 -14.49
CA ILE A 117 -36.93 7.69 -14.72
C ILE A 117 -35.83 7.64 -15.77
N GLY A 118 -35.95 8.41 -16.86
CA GLY A 118 -34.91 8.49 -17.90
C GLY A 118 -33.59 9.05 -17.37
N ILE A 119 -33.65 10.15 -16.61
CA ILE A 119 -32.45 10.81 -16.07
C ILE A 119 -31.77 9.93 -15.01
N THR A 120 -32.53 9.33 -14.10
CA THR A 120 -31.97 8.41 -13.08
C THR A 120 -31.39 7.14 -13.70
N PHE A 121 -32.00 6.60 -14.75
CA PHE A 121 -31.48 5.45 -15.49
C PHE A 121 -30.19 5.78 -16.25
N ILE A 122 -30.10 6.94 -16.89
CA ILE A 122 -28.89 7.39 -17.61
C ILE A 122 -27.76 7.67 -16.61
N ILE A 123 -28.05 8.36 -15.50
CA ILE A 123 -27.05 8.60 -14.45
C ILE A 123 -26.62 7.28 -13.81
N GLY A 124 -27.54 6.35 -13.54
CA GLY A 124 -27.24 5.03 -12.99
C GLY A 124 -26.38 4.17 -13.93
N ILE A 125 -26.68 4.19 -15.24
CA ILE A 125 -25.87 3.50 -16.26
C ILE A 125 -24.52 4.18 -16.43
N PHE A 126 -24.45 5.52 -16.40
CA PHE A 126 -23.19 6.24 -16.56
C PHE A 126 -22.29 6.05 -15.35
N VAL A 127 -22.82 6.18 -14.12
CA VAL A 127 -22.09 5.88 -12.87
C VAL A 127 -21.70 4.41 -12.81
N GLY A 128 -22.61 3.51 -13.17
CA GLY A 128 -22.33 2.07 -13.22
C GLY A 128 -21.26 1.73 -14.27
N LYS A 129 -21.32 2.33 -15.45
CA LYS A 129 -20.35 2.10 -16.52
C LYS A 129 -19.01 2.74 -16.18
N LEU A 130 -18.95 3.97 -15.66
CA LEU A 130 -17.72 4.64 -15.22
C LEU A 130 -16.99 3.86 -14.11
N TRP A 131 -17.75 3.24 -13.18
CA TRP A 131 -17.22 2.40 -12.10
C TRP A 131 -16.84 0.98 -12.56
N LEU A 132 -17.45 0.47 -13.63
CA LEU A 132 -17.19 -0.87 -14.18
C LEU A 132 -16.25 -0.86 -15.41
N SER A 133 -15.98 0.31 -16.01
CA SER A 133 -15.13 0.50 -17.20
C SER A 133 -13.76 1.12 -16.90
N SER A 134 -13.51 1.62 -15.68
CA SER A 134 -12.14 1.82 -15.21
C SER A 134 -11.50 0.43 -15.14
N GLY A 135 -10.35 0.26 -15.80
CA GLY A 135 -9.69 -1.01 -16.16
C GLY A 135 -9.22 -1.91 -15.01
N LEU A 136 -10.07 -2.18 -14.02
CA LEU A 136 -9.85 -3.04 -12.86
C LEU A 136 -10.24 -4.50 -13.10
N ARG A 137 -10.77 -4.84 -14.28
CA ARG A 137 -11.24 -6.19 -14.58
C ARG A 137 -10.27 -7.08 -15.35
N HIS A 138 -9.18 -6.53 -15.90
CA HIS A 138 -8.30 -7.31 -16.78
C HIS A 138 -6.82 -7.32 -16.38
N ASP A 139 -6.45 -6.73 -15.24
CA ASP A 139 -5.10 -6.90 -14.70
C ASP A 139 -5.09 -6.97 -13.16
N PRO A 140 -5.18 -8.19 -12.58
CA PRO A 140 -4.92 -8.41 -11.16
C PRO A 140 -3.52 -7.94 -10.71
N GLY A 141 -2.59 -7.76 -11.65
CA GLY A 141 -1.25 -7.23 -11.42
C GLY A 141 -1.22 -5.73 -11.10
N MET A 142 -2.17 -4.93 -11.58
CA MET A 142 -2.18 -3.48 -11.32
C MET A 142 -2.66 -3.15 -9.90
N LEU A 143 -3.62 -3.92 -9.35
CA LEU A 143 -4.00 -3.87 -7.93
C LEU A 143 -2.93 -4.49 -7.02
N ALA A 144 -2.23 -5.54 -7.49
CA ALA A 144 -1.11 -6.12 -6.78
C ALA A 144 0.10 -5.17 -6.71
N ASN A 145 0.33 -4.36 -7.74
CA ASN A 145 1.40 -3.36 -7.77
C ASN A 145 1.04 -2.05 -7.04
N PHE A 146 -0.24 -1.75 -6.86
CA PHE A 146 -0.70 -0.64 -6.02
C PHE A 146 -0.64 -0.97 -4.51
N VAL A 147 -0.54 -2.26 -4.14
CA VAL A 147 -0.61 -2.71 -2.73
C VAL A 147 0.58 -3.53 -2.26
N ASN A 148 1.44 -4.11 -3.11
CA ASN A 148 2.55 -4.95 -2.62
C ASN A 148 3.88 -4.72 -3.37
N TYR A 149 4.55 -3.63 -2.99
CA TYR A 149 5.92 -3.79 -2.49
C TYR A 149 5.93 -3.47 -1.00
N GLN A 150 5.13 -4.24 -0.26
CA GLN A 150 5.31 -4.43 1.16
C GLN A 150 5.59 -5.90 1.33
N VAL A 151 6.81 -6.25 1.73
CA VAL A 151 6.98 -7.43 2.57
C VAL A 151 6.11 -7.15 3.78
N ALA A 152 4.87 -7.66 3.78
CA ALA A 152 3.96 -7.47 4.89
C ALA A 152 4.53 -8.28 6.05
N LEU A 153 5.28 -7.59 6.92
CA LEU A 153 5.84 -8.18 8.12
C LEU A 153 4.73 -8.92 8.88
N THR A 154 4.99 -10.18 9.22
CA THR A 154 4.16 -10.94 10.14
C THR A 154 4.04 -10.20 11.47
N ASP A 155 3.02 -10.50 12.28
CA ASP A 155 2.86 -9.85 13.59
C ASP A 155 4.10 -10.04 14.48
N ALA A 156 4.80 -11.16 14.34
CA ALA A 156 6.06 -11.42 15.03
C ALA A 156 7.22 -10.54 14.50
N GLU A 157 7.33 -10.36 13.19
CA GLU A 157 8.34 -9.49 12.59
C GLU A 157 8.06 -8.00 12.89
N LYS A 158 6.79 -7.59 12.95
CA LYS A 158 6.40 -6.24 13.42
C LYS A 158 6.81 -6.03 14.87
N GLU A 159 6.54 -7.01 15.73
CA GLU A 159 6.94 -6.96 17.14
C GLU A 159 8.47 -6.89 17.29
N GLN A 160 9.22 -7.67 16.50
CA GLN A 160 10.68 -7.62 16.50
C GLN A 160 11.23 -6.28 15.98
N LEU A 161 10.67 -5.75 14.89
CA LEU A 161 11.06 -4.45 14.36
C LEU A 161 10.74 -3.32 15.34
N GLN A 162 9.57 -3.36 15.99
CA GLN A 162 9.19 -2.40 17.04
C GLN A 162 10.18 -2.44 18.20
N LYS A 163 10.57 -3.63 18.68
CA LYS A 163 11.58 -3.79 19.73
C LYS A 163 12.96 -3.29 19.28
N ALA A 164 13.36 -3.59 18.04
CA ALA A 164 14.63 -3.14 17.49
C ALA A 164 14.69 -1.60 17.36
N MET A 165 13.61 -0.99 16.86
CA MET A 165 13.49 0.47 16.77
C MET A 165 13.43 1.12 18.15
N ALA A 166 12.70 0.55 19.11
CA ALA A 166 12.66 1.02 20.49
C ALA A 166 14.07 1.01 21.12
N ASN A 167 14.80 -0.10 20.97
CA ASN A 167 16.17 -0.20 21.45
C ASN A 167 17.10 0.83 20.80
N TYR A 168 16.98 1.02 19.48
CA TYR A 168 17.76 2.04 18.76
C TYR A 168 17.46 3.46 19.27
N LEU A 169 16.18 3.79 19.49
CA LEU A 169 15.75 5.11 19.96
C LEU A 169 16.16 5.36 21.42
N ILE A 170 16.12 4.33 22.28
CA ILE A 170 16.65 4.42 23.66
C ILE A 170 18.16 4.68 23.64
N GLN A 171 18.90 3.97 22.78
CA GLN A 171 20.35 4.15 22.65
C GLN A 171 20.74 5.52 22.07
N SER A 172 19.92 6.12 21.21
CA SER A 172 20.17 7.46 20.65
C SER A 172 19.83 8.60 21.63
N GLY A 173 19.27 8.29 22.80
CA GLY A 173 19.17 9.19 23.94
C GLY A 173 18.00 10.19 23.91
N GLY A 174 16.96 9.93 23.11
CA GLY A 174 15.84 10.87 22.90
C GLY A 174 14.45 10.37 23.26
N VAL A 175 14.34 9.36 24.14
CA VAL A 175 13.08 8.70 24.47
C VAL A 175 12.83 8.73 25.96
N GLU A 176 11.61 9.12 26.33
CA GLU A 176 11.09 9.03 27.69
C GLU A 176 10.12 7.84 27.79
N ILE A 177 10.17 7.11 28.91
CA ILE A 177 9.17 6.09 29.21
C ILE A 177 7.93 6.84 29.70
N ALA A 178 6.88 6.81 28.88
CA ALA A 178 5.63 7.51 29.17
C ALA A 178 4.78 6.77 30.20
N ASP A 179 4.74 5.45 30.13
CA ASP A 179 3.97 4.62 31.06
C ASP A 179 4.53 3.19 31.13
N LEU A 180 4.33 2.55 32.28
CA LEU A 180 4.67 1.16 32.54
C LEU A 180 3.41 0.46 33.04
N ILE A 181 2.72 -0.23 32.14
CA ILE A 181 1.45 -0.88 32.46
C ILE A 181 1.71 -2.36 32.70
N GLN A 182 1.52 -2.78 33.96
CA GLN A 182 1.45 -4.19 34.32
C GLN A 182 -0.02 -4.59 34.43
N SER A 183 -0.44 -5.58 33.63
CA SER A 183 -1.80 -6.11 33.72
C SER A 183 -2.01 -6.81 35.06
N SER A 184 -2.85 -6.25 35.94
CA SER A 184 -3.10 -6.76 37.29
C SER A 184 -3.87 -8.09 37.35
N THR A 185 -4.34 -8.59 36.21
CA THR A 185 -5.15 -9.83 36.13
C THR A 185 -4.36 -11.10 35.81
N ASP A 186 -3.08 -10.99 35.42
CA ASP A 186 -2.28 -12.15 35.02
C ASP A 186 -0.91 -12.13 35.73
N ASP A 187 -0.65 -13.06 36.65
CA ASP A 187 0.65 -13.31 37.33
C ASP A 187 1.81 -13.69 36.37
N ASN A 188 1.63 -13.51 35.07
CA ASN A 188 2.51 -13.98 34.01
C ASN A 188 3.58 -12.95 33.59
N GLY A 189 3.81 -11.91 34.41
CA GLY A 189 4.95 -10.99 34.29
C GLY A 189 5.03 -10.12 33.03
N MET A 190 3.91 -9.86 32.33
CA MET A 190 3.94 -8.99 31.14
C MET A 190 3.89 -7.53 31.55
N VAL A 191 4.81 -6.76 30.99
CA VAL A 191 4.87 -5.32 31.13
C VAL A 191 4.76 -4.71 29.74
N GLU A 192 3.76 -3.85 29.56
CA GLU A 192 3.66 -2.98 28.38
C GLU A 192 4.41 -1.69 28.69
N VAL A 193 5.38 -1.36 27.84
CA VAL A 193 6.22 -0.16 27.98
C VAL A 193 5.80 0.82 26.90
N ASN A 194 5.15 1.90 27.30
CA ASN A 194 4.79 2.99 26.40
C ASN A 194 5.94 3.98 26.33
N LEU A 195 6.45 4.22 25.11
CA LEU A 195 7.58 5.11 24.86
C LEU A 195 7.07 6.38 24.20
N LYS A 196 7.54 7.53 24.69
CA LYS A 196 7.32 8.84 24.08
C LYS A 196 8.65 9.38 23.57
N VAL A 197 8.69 9.69 22.28
CA VAL A 197 9.88 10.27 21.64
C VAL A 197 9.72 11.80 21.71
N ASP A 198 10.44 12.42 22.64
CA ASP A 198 10.34 13.87 22.90
C ASP A 198 11.37 14.71 22.14
N ARG A 199 12.12 14.09 21.23
CA ARG A 199 13.03 14.80 20.33
C ARG A 199 12.56 14.76 18.90
N ASP A 200 12.67 15.90 18.23
CA ASP A 200 12.53 16.00 16.79
C ASP A 200 13.67 15.24 16.10
N ILE A 201 13.30 14.21 15.34
CA ILE A 201 14.26 13.50 14.48
C ILE A 201 14.36 14.28 13.16
N ALA A 202 15.50 14.92 12.95
CA ALA A 202 15.80 15.60 11.70
C ALA A 202 16.48 14.65 10.72
N ILE A 203 15.80 14.36 9.61
CA ILE A 203 16.33 13.57 8.51
C ILE A 203 16.61 14.50 7.33
N LYS A 204 17.80 14.39 6.74
CA LYS A 204 18.21 15.17 5.58
C LYS A 204 18.51 14.22 4.42
N GLY A 205 18.05 14.57 3.24
CA GLY A 205 18.30 13.84 2.00
C GLY A 205 17.84 14.67 0.80
N GLY A 206 18.19 14.20 -0.39
CA GLY A 206 17.76 14.81 -1.65
C GLY A 206 16.33 14.43 -2.04
N LEU A 207 15.81 15.03 -3.12
CA LEU A 207 14.51 14.66 -3.71
C LEU A 207 14.57 13.37 -4.54
N ASP A 208 15.74 12.77 -4.63
CA ASP A 208 16.02 11.44 -5.18
C ASP A 208 16.10 10.35 -4.09
N ASP A 209 16.13 10.75 -2.80
CA ASP A 209 16.16 9.82 -1.67
C ASP A 209 14.77 9.17 -1.48
N PRO A 210 14.64 7.84 -1.60
CA PRO A 210 13.37 7.13 -1.42
C PRO A 210 12.74 7.36 -0.05
N THR A 211 13.54 7.54 1.01
CA THR A 211 13.05 7.80 2.36
C THR A 211 12.41 9.17 2.46
N ILE A 212 13.08 10.20 1.92
CA ILE A 212 12.54 11.56 1.87
C ILE A 212 11.27 11.60 1.02
N LEU A 213 11.27 10.96 -0.15
CA LEU A 213 10.09 10.87 -1.01
C LEU A 213 8.91 10.21 -0.30
N ASN A 214 9.13 9.09 0.41
CA ASN A 214 8.07 8.42 1.16
C ASN A 214 7.50 9.33 2.28
N MET A 215 8.35 10.09 2.98
CA MET A 215 7.91 11.04 4.01
C MET A 215 7.10 12.19 3.41
N LEU A 216 7.53 12.74 2.28
CA LEU A 216 6.79 13.78 1.57
C LEU A 216 5.44 13.25 1.06
N GLN A 217 5.40 12.05 0.49
CA GLN A 217 4.16 11.42 0.03
C GLN A 217 3.18 11.14 1.19
N TYR A 218 3.69 10.76 2.36
CA TYR A 218 2.88 10.60 3.56
C TYR A 218 2.34 11.95 4.04
N SER A 219 3.21 12.96 4.16
CA SER A 219 2.83 14.30 4.59
C SER A 219 1.78 14.91 3.66
N ALA A 220 1.96 14.80 2.35
CA ALA A 220 1.00 15.28 1.36
C ALA A 220 -0.42 14.71 1.54
N ARG A 221 -0.54 13.45 1.95
CA ARG A 221 -1.84 12.75 2.08
C ARG A 221 -2.48 12.86 3.46
N TYR A 222 -1.68 12.94 4.53
CA TYR A 222 -2.17 12.67 5.89
C TYR A 222 -1.75 13.70 6.94
N ASP A 223 -0.87 14.66 6.61
CA ASP A 223 -0.48 15.66 7.60
C ASP A 223 -1.69 16.52 7.98
N GLN A 224 -1.88 16.73 9.28
CA GLN A 224 -2.98 17.52 9.81
C GLN A 224 -2.80 19.01 9.46
N ASP A 225 -1.54 19.45 9.32
CA ASP A 225 -1.20 20.81 8.96
C ASP A 225 -1.24 21.01 7.44
N ARG A 226 -2.19 21.83 7.02
CA ARG A 226 -2.36 22.26 5.63
C ARG A 226 -1.08 22.78 4.99
N SER A 227 -0.29 23.59 5.70
CA SER A 227 0.93 24.20 5.16
C SER A 227 2.01 23.15 4.90
N ARG A 228 2.04 22.08 5.71
CA ARG A 228 2.93 20.94 5.50
C ARG A 228 2.50 20.11 4.30
N ARG A 229 1.19 19.84 4.14
CA ARG A 229 0.65 19.18 2.94
C ARG A 229 1.01 19.94 1.66
N LEU A 230 0.75 21.25 1.61
CA LEU A 230 1.12 22.11 0.47
C LEU A 230 2.61 22.05 0.15
N ARG A 231 3.46 22.17 1.18
CA ARG A 231 4.91 22.12 1.01
C ARG A 231 5.37 20.76 0.48
N ALA A 232 4.80 19.68 0.98
CA ALA A 232 5.11 18.33 0.52
C ALA A 232 4.78 18.16 -0.97
N ILE A 233 3.60 18.60 -1.41
CA ILE A 233 3.18 18.56 -2.82
C ILE A 233 4.15 19.39 -3.68
N LYS A 234 4.49 20.62 -3.27
CA LYS A 234 5.43 21.48 -4.00
C LYS A 234 6.83 20.86 -4.12
N LEU A 235 7.28 20.10 -3.12
CA LEU A 235 8.56 19.39 -3.17
C LEU A 235 8.49 18.15 -4.07
N LEU A 236 7.41 17.38 -3.98
CA LEU A 236 7.18 16.22 -4.85
C LEU A 236 7.10 16.63 -6.32
N ALA A 237 6.45 17.74 -6.65
CA ALA A 237 6.38 18.27 -8.01
C ALA A 237 7.75 18.66 -8.60
N LYS A 238 8.77 18.89 -7.75
CA LYS A 238 10.15 19.15 -8.18
C LYS A 238 10.99 17.88 -8.33
N SER A 239 10.50 16.75 -7.83
CA SER A 239 11.18 15.46 -7.97
C SER A 239 10.83 14.82 -9.31
N PRO A 240 11.67 13.89 -9.83
CA PRO A 240 11.35 13.18 -11.07
C PRO A 240 9.97 12.51 -11.00
N GLN A 241 9.17 12.71 -12.06
CA GLN A 241 7.85 12.11 -12.17
C GLN A 241 7.97 10.58 -12.11
N ASN A 242 7.13 9.96 -11.30
CA ASN A 242 7.02 8.51 -11.17
C ASN A 242 5.60 8.15 -10.75
N SER A 243 5.24 6.88 -10.93
CA SER A 243 3.89 6.39 -10.67
C SER A 243 3.41 6.59 -9.23
N ARG A 244 4.33 6.55 -8.25
CA ARG A 244 3.98 6.76 -6.83
C ARG A 244 3.68 8.23 -6.54
N ASN A 245 4.43 9.15 -7.13
CA ASN A 245 4.16 10.58 -7.04
C ASN A 245 2.86 10.93 -7.76
N GLU A 246 2.64 10.42 -8.98
CA GLU A 246 1.36 10.56 -9.72
C GLU A 246 0.17 10.12 -8.86
N SER A 247 0.25 8.90 -8.31
CA SER A 247 -0.77 8.35 -7.42
C SER A 247 -1.01 9.21 -6.18
N THR A 248 0.06 9.81 -5.64
CA THR A 248 -0.03 10.73 -4.50
C THR A 248 -0.77 12.00 -4.89
N MET A 249 -0.43 12.62 -6.02
CA MET A 249 -1.10 13.84 -6.50
C MET A 249 -2.57 13.58 -6.82
N ILE A 250 -2.89 12.47 -7.48
CA ILE A 250 -4.28 12.06 -7.76
C ILE A 250 -5.04 11.87 -6.43
N SER A 251 -4.43 11.18 -5.46
CA SER A 251 -5.06 10.95 -4.16
C SER A 251 -5.35 12.27 -3.42
N VAL A 252 -4.44 13.23 -3.47
CA VAL A 252 -4.63 14.55 -2.87
C VAL A 252 -5.71 15.32 -3.61
N LEU A 253 -5.63 15.40 -4.94
CA LEU A 253 -6.60 16.09 -5.78
C LEU A 253 -8.03 15.56 -5.56
N LEU A 254 -8.21 14.26 -5.37
CA LEU A 254 -9.55 13.68 -5.19
C LEU A 254 -10.12 13.81 -3.76
N ASN A 255 -9.28 13.96 -2.73
CA ASN A 255 -9.71 13.71 -1.35
C ASN A 255 -9.33 14.80 -0.34
N ASP A 256 -8.40 15.73 -0.65
CA ASP A 256 -8.05 16.75 0.33
C ASP A 256 -9.23 17.68 0.61
N SER A 257 -9.45 17.99 1.89
CA SER A 257 -10.56 18.86 2.30
C SER A 257 -10.33 20.32 1.88
N ASP A 258 -9.07 20.75 1.73
CA ASP A 258 -8.73 22.13 1.42
C ASP A 258 -8.60 22.35 -0.09
N PRO A 259 -9.37 23.29 -0.68
CA PRO A 259 -9.31 23.56 -2.11
C PRO A 259 -7.93 24.03 -2.62
N GLU A 260 -7.14 24.78 -1.83
CA GLU A 260 -5.81 25.21 -2.28
C GLU A 260 -4.84 24.02 -2.36
N VAL A 261 -4.98 23.05 -1.46
CA VAL A 261 -4.18 21.82 -1.50
C VAL A 261 -4.53 20.99 -2.73
N ARG A 262 -5.82 20.86 -3.06
CA ARG A 262 -6.28 20.19 -4.29
C ARG A 262 -5.81 20.93 -5.54
N ASP A 263 -5.92 22.25 -5.56
CA ASP A 263 -5.46 23.09 -6.68
C ASP A 263 -3.95 22.95 -6.90
N GLN A 264 -3.17 22.86 -5.82
CA GLN A 264 -1.72 22.61 -5.93
C GLN A 264 -1.39 21.22 -6.48
N ALA A 265 -2.21 20.20 -6.19
CA ALA A 265 -2.07 18.88 -6.79
C ALA A 265 -2.49 18.88 -8.27
N MET A 266 -3.51 19.67 -8.64
CA MET A 266 -3.87 19.92 -10.04
C MET A 266 -2.70 20.56 -10.81
N ASP A 267 -2.10 21.63 -10.28
CA ASP A 267 -0.90 22.25 -10.87
C ASP A 267 0.21 21.24 -11.17
N ALA A 268 0.43 20.32 -10.22
CA ALA A 268 1.45 19.29 -10.39
C ALA A 268 1.08 18.35 -11.53
N LEU A 269 -0.16 17.84 -11.55
CA LEU A 269 -0.64 16.89 -12.56
C LEU A 269 -0.75 17.46 -13.97
N GLU A 270 -0.99 18.77 -14.14
CA GLU A 270 -1.00 19.42 -15.45
C GLU A 270 0.39 19.38 -16.14
N SER A 271 1.46 19.10 -15.40
CA SER A 271 2.80 18.88 -15.96
C SER A 271 3.11 17.42 -16.33
N TYR A 272 2.20 16.49 -16.05
CA TYR A 272 2.38 15.06 -16.30
C TYR A 272 1.82 14.70 -17.68
N ASP A 273 2.34 13.61 -18.26
CA ASP A 273 1.69 12.97 -19.39
C ASP A 273 0.30 12.47 -18.96
N LEU A 274 -0.73 12.73 -19.78
CA LEU A 274 -2.11 12.37 -19.46
C LEU A 274 -2.33 10.85 -19.55
N THR A 275 -2.01 10.15 -18.46
CA THR A 275 -2.31 8.74 -18.30
C THR A 275 -3.82 8.52 -18.17
N PRO A 276 -4.35 7.32 -18.46
CA PRO A 276 -5.74 6.99 -18.19
C PRO A 276 -6.18 7.26 -16.74
N GLN A 277 -5.26 7.12 -15.77
CA GLN A 277 -5.54 7.39 -14.36
C GLN A 277 -5.73 8.89 -14.09
N ILE A 278 -4.89 9.75 -14.69
CA ILE A 278 -5.03 11.20 -14.59
C ILE A 278 -6.31 11.67 -15.28
N ILE A 279 -6.61 11.13 -16.46
CA ILE A 279 -7.84 11.41 -17.19
C ILE A 279 -9.07 11.05 -16.33
N ASP A 280 -9.11 9.86 -15.73
CA ASP A 280 -10.22 9.44 -14.88
C ASP A 280 -10.34 10.30 -13.60
N ALA A 281 -9.21 10.74 -13.04
CA ALA A 281 -9.21 11.69 -11.93
C ALA A 281 -9.81 13.03 -12.36
N PHE A 282 -9.40 13.59 -13.50
CA PHE A 282 -9.94 14.84 -14.03
C PHE A 282 -11.43 14.74 -14.37
N LYS A 283 -11.90 13.60 -14.91
CA LYS A 283 -13.34 13.35 -15.12
C LYS A 283 -14.12 13.42 -13.81
N THR A 284 -13.57 12.83 -12.75
CA THR A 284 -14.18 12.86 -11.42
C THR A 284 -14.22 14.29 -10.87
N ILE A 285 -13.11 15.01 -10.97
CA ILE A 285 -12.98 16.41 -10.50
C ILE A 285 -13.94 17.32 -11.24
N ALA A 286 -13.99 17.26 -12.57
CA ALA A 286 -14.87 18.07 -13.42
C ALA A 286 -16.34 17.97 -13.01
N LEU A 287 -16.77 16.83 -12.46
CA LEU A 287 -18.16 16.58 -12.07
C LEU A 287 -18.47 16.86 -10.61
N ARG A 288 -17.48 16.79 -9.71
CA ARG A 288 -17.74 16.65 -8.27
C ARG A 288 -16.94 17.57 -7.36
N ASP A 289 -15.87 18.19 -7.83
CA ASP A 289 -15.07 19.06 -6.95
C ASP A 289 -15.92 20.24 -6.45
N SER A 290 -15.77 20.60 -5.19
CA SER A 290 -16.53 21.72 -4.60
C SER A 290 -16.12 23.08 -5.18
N SER A 291 -14.89 23.22 -5.67
CA SER A 291 -14.36 24.45 -6.26
C SER A 291 -14.66 24.51 -7.76
N SER A 292 -15.42 25.52 -8.20
CA SER A 292 -15.70 25.76 -9.63
C SER A 292 -14.43 25.99 -10.44
N GLU A 293 -13.41 26.61 -9.84
CA GLU A 293 -12.14 26.87 -10.50
C GLU A 293 -11.39 25.57 -10.81
N ILE A 294 -11.35 24.63 -9.85
CA ILE A 294 -10.72 23.32 -10.04
C ILE A 294 -11.52 22.49 -11.06
N ARG A 295 -12.87 22.52 -11.00
CA ARG A 295 -13.72 21.88 -12.02
C ARG A 295 -13.43 22.43 -13.42
N ARG A 296 -13.32 23.75 -13.55
CA ARG A 296 -13.02 24.42 -14.84
C ARG A 296 -11.66 23.99 -15.40
N ARG A 297 -10.64 23.88 -14.55
CA ARG A 297 -9.31 23.39 -14.96
C ARG A 297 -9.38 21.96 -15.47
N ALA A 298 -10.02 21.06 -14.73
CA ALA A 298 -10.19 19.67 -15.16
C ALA A 298 -10.94 19.57 -16.51
N VAL A 299 -12.00 20.36 -16.71
CA VAL A 299 -12.74 20.41 -17.99
C VAL A 299 -11.85 20.89 -19.14
N LYS A 300 -10.99 21.89 -18.89
CA LYS A 300 -10.05 22.40 -19.88
C LYS A 300 -9.02 21.33 -20.27
N GLU A 301 -8.41 20.65 -19.30
CA GLU A 301 -7.43 19.59 -19.54
C GLU A 301 -8.03 18.44 -20.36
N LEU A 302 -9.22 17.96 -19.98
CA LEU A 302 -9.92 16.91 -20.71
C LEU A 302 -10.32 17.34 -22.14
N TYR A 303 -10.69 18.61 -22.34
CA TYR A 303 -10.99 19.11 -23.67
C TYR A 303 -9.73 19.19 -24.55
N GLN A 304 -8.60 19.60 -23.97
CA GLN A 304 -7.31 19.67 -24.65
C GLN A 304 -6.73 18.30 -24.96
N SER A 305 -7.02 17.28 -24.14
CA SER A 305 -6.62 15.89 -24.39
C SER A 305 -7.35 15.24 -25.57
N ALA A 306 -8.35 15.91 -26.15
CA ALA A 306 -9.20 15.40 -27.23
C ALA A 306 -9.86 14.04 -26.92
N ASP A 307 -10.12 13.76 -25.64
CA ASP A 307 -10.80 12.52 -25.23
C ASP A 307 -12.28 12.61 -25.58
N GLU A 308 -12.72 11.87 -26.60
CA GLU A 308 -14.13 11.84 -27.05
C GLU A 308 -15.09 11.41 -25.93
N THR A 309 -14.60 10.68 -24.92
CA THR A 309 -15.41 10.27 -23.77
C THR A 309 -15.78 11.43 -22.84
N ILE A 310 -15.26 12.63 -23.09
CA ILE A 310 -15.64 13.85 -22.36
C ILE A 310 -17.02 14.40 -22.76
N VAL A 311 -17.55 14.07 -23.95
CA VAL A 311 -18.81 14.66 -24.45
C VAL A 311 -19.98 14.51 -23.46
N PRO A 312 -20.23 13.33 -22.84
CA PRO A 312 -21.26 13.19 -21.83
C PRO A 312 -21.00 14.03 -20.56
N ILE A 313 -19.74 14.21 -20.19
CA ILE A 313 -19.32 15.01 -19.03
C ILE A 313 -19.60 16.49 -19.30
N LEU A 314 -19.19 16.99 -20.47
CA LEU A 314 -19.47 18.36 -20.88
C LEU A 314 -20.97 18.64 -20.93
N ALA A 315 -21.77 17.71 -21.48
CA ALA A 315 -23.23 17.85 -21.52
C ALA A 315 -23.85 17.92 -20.12
N LEU A 316 -23.36 17.08 -19.20
CA LEU A 316 -23.83 17.07 -17.81
C LEU A 316 -23.47 18.39 -17.09
N ILE A 317 -22.26 18.89 -17.30
CA ILE A 317 -21.78 20.16 -16.74
C ILE A 317 -22.57 21.33 -17.33
N ALA A 318 -22.70 21.42 -18.65
CA ALA A 318 -23.45 22.48 -19.33
C ALA A 318 -24.90 22.60 -18.83
N THR A 319 -25.50 21.48 -18.45
CA THR A 319 -26.89 21.42 -17.99
C THR A 319 -27.03 21.68 -16.48
N ASN A 320 -26.15 21.11 -15.66
CA ASN A 320 -26.40 20.97 -14.22
C ASN A 320 -25.34 21.63 -13.31
N ASP A 321 -24.20 22.07 -13.82
CA ASP A 321 -23.16 22.64 -12.95
C ASP A 321 -23.69 23.90 -12.24
N PRO A 322 -23.45 24.09 -10.93
CA PRO A 322 -23.94 25.28 -10.22
C PRO A 322 -23.32 26.58 -10.76
N ASP A 323 -22.08 26.56 -11.26
CA ASP A 323 -21.41 27.73 -11.81
C ASP A 323 -21.86 27.99 -13.26
N SER A 324 -22.54 29.13 -13.45
CA SER A 324 -23.02 29.57 -14.77
C SER A 324 -21.91 29.81 -15.79
N THR A 325 -20.70 30.17 -15.32
CA THR A 325 -19.56 30.39 -16.20
C THR A 325 -19.08 29.05 -16.75
N LEU A 326 -18.88 28.07 -15.87
CA LEU A 326 -18.51 26.72 -16.27
C LEU A 326 -19.56 26.05 -17.18
N ARG A 327 -20.86 26.28 -16.94
CA ARG A 327 -21.92 25.81 -17.86
C ARG A 327 -21.72 26.33 -19.28
N LYS A 328 -21.46 27.64 -19.43
CA LYS A 328 -21.19 28.26 -20.74
C LYS A 328 -19.90 27.74 -21.37
N THR A 329 -18.84 27.57 -20.59
CA THR A 329 -17.58 26.99 -21.08
C THR A 329 -17.80 25.58 -21.64
N ALA A 330 -18.54 24.74 -20.91
CA ALA A 330 -18.84 23.38 -21.38
C ALA A 330 -19.69 23.37 -22.66
N GLN A 331 -20.70 24.26 -22.76
CA GLN A 331 -21.49 24.42 -23.98
C GLN A 331 -20.62 24.82 -25.18
N ASN A 332 -19.73 25.81 -25.00
CA ASN A 332 -18.83 26.26 -26.06
C ASN A 332 -17.93 25.11 -26.55
N TYR A 333 -17.42 24.27 -25.64
CA TYR A 333 -16.62 23.11 -26.02
C TYR A 333 -17.42 22.06 -26.80
N LEU A 334 -18.68 21.81 -26.41
CA LEU A 334 -19.58 20.94 -27.18
C LEU A 334 -19.82 21.46 -28.59
N ASP A 335 -20.11 22.76 -28.73
CA ASP A 335 -20.37 23.38 -30.04
C ASP A 335 -19.17 23.23 -30.98
N VAL A 336 -17.96 23.37 -30.44
CA VAL A 336 -16.72 23.17 -31.21
C VAL A 336 -16.54 21.69 -31.62
N ILE A 337 -16.81 20.74 -30.73
CA ILE A 337 -16.70 19.31 -31.04
C ILE A 337 -17.68 18.93 -32.15
N VAL A 338 -18.96 19.32 -32.02
CA VAL A 338 -20.01 19.05 -33.03
C VAL A 338 -19.67 19.72 -34.36
N GLY A 339 -19.17 20.96 -34.34
CA GLY A 339 -18.73 21.67 -35.53
C GLY A 339 -17.63 20.93 -36.30
N LYS A 340 -16.64 20.37 -35.59
CA LYS A 340 -15.56 19.57 -36.20
C LYS A 340 -16.08 18.26 -36.80
N SER A 341 -16.99 17.55 -36.12
CA SER A 341 -17.58 16.32 -36.64
C SER A 341 -18.36 16.57 -37.93
N ASN A 342 -19.12 17.67 -38.01
CA ASN A 342 -19.87 18.01 -39.22
C ASN A 342 -18.97 18.33 -40.42
N GLN A 343 -17.76 18.86 -40.20
CA GLN A 343 -16.79 19.13 -41.27
C GLN A 343 -16.11 17.86 -41.79
N GLN A 344 -15.88 16.86 -40.93
CA GLN A 344 -15.28 15.57 -41.32
C GLN A 344 -16.23 14.67 -42.13
N VAL A 345 -17.55 14.84 -41.98
CA VAL A 345 -18.55 14.08 -42.75
C VAL A 345 -18.75 14.63 -44.17
N LEU A 346 -18.30 15.87 -44.43
CA LEU A 346 -18.43 16.55 -45.72
C LEU A 346 -17.18 16.45 -46.62
N GLN A 347 -16.13 15.78 -46.16
CA GLN A 347 -14.92 15.42 -46.92
C GLN A 347 -14.91 13.92 -47.20
#